data_AF-A0A7V9JLV8-F1
#
_entry.id   AF-A0A7V9JLV8-F1
#
_cell.length_a   1.000
_cell.length_b   1.000
_cell.length_c   1.000
_cell.angle_alpha   90.00
_cell.angle_beta   90.00
_cell.angle_gamma   90.00
#
_symmetry.space_group_name_H-M   'P 1'
#
loop_
_entity.id
_entity.type
_entity.pdbx_description
1 polymer ?
#
loop_
_entity_poly.entity_id
_entity_poly.type
_entity_poly.pdbx_seq_one_letter_code
_entity_poly.pdbx_strand_id
1 'polypeptide(L)'
;MLGLAHQIAGLRPDATYPGDRGGVVLKQQRQPCPITSTAVKDPVWIPQVTALGWLIITRDAKIQEHTAEIAAVRDNGARMVAVGSRDARGTFDQLEVFMCQWRAIQASLDESGPFIYVATRTTFRPIDLGP
;
A
#
# COMPACT_ATOMS: atom_id res chain seq x y z
N MET A 1 -4.21 6.36 6.70
CA MET A 1 -4.57 5.65 5.46
C MET A 1 -5.89 4.89 5.58
N LEU A 2 -6.32 4.46 6.78
CA LEU A 2 -7.54 3.65 6.98
C LEU A 2 -8.80 4.19 6.28
N GLY A 3 -9.02 5.52 6.28
CA GLY A 3 -10.16 6.12 5.58
C GLY A 3 -10.20 5.76 4.10
N LEU A 4 -9.08 5.90 3.37
CA LEU A 4 -8.99 5.49 1.95
C LEU A 4 -9.17 3.98 1.82
N ALA A 5 -8.47 3.22 2.65
CA ALA A 5 -8.52 1.77 2.63
C ALA A 5 -9.95 1.21 2.77
N HIS A 6 -10.78 1.78 3.65
CA HIS A 6 -12.19 1.40 3.76
C HIS A 6 -12.97 1.67 2.45
N GLN A 7 -12.71 2.79 1.78
CA GLN A 7 -13.36 3.09 0.50
C GLN A 7 -12.95 2.10 -0.59
N ILE A 8 -11.65 1.83 -0.72
CA ILE A 8 -11.15 0.88 -1.74
C ILE A 8 -11.66 -0.52 -1.45
N ALA A 9 -11.56 -1.00 -0.20
CA ALA A 9 -12.09 -2.29 0.25
C ALA A 9 -13.59 -2.47 -0.03
N GLY A 10 -14.39 -1.41 0.09
CA GLY A 10 -15.82 -1.45 -0.22
C GLY A 10 -16.13 -1.57 -1.72
N LEU A 11 -15.17 -1.24 -2.59
CA LEU A 11 -15.33 -1.26 -4.04
C LEU A 11 -14.55 -2.39 -4.72
N ARG A 12 -13.51 -2.93 -4.04
CA ARG A 12 -12.55 -3.87 -4.61
C ARG A 12 -12.40 -5.09 -3.69
N PRO A 13 -12.83 -6.28 -4.15
CA PRO A 13 -12.74 -7.51 -3.35
C PRO A 13 -11.32 -8.02 -3.17
N ASP A 14 -10.35 -7.53 -3.96
CA ASP A 14 -8.93 -7.86 -3.88
C ASP A 14 -8.12 -6.84 -3.06
N ALA A 15 -8.78 -5.89 -2.38
CA ALA A 15 -8.13 -4.93 -1.50
C ALA A 15 -8.55 -5.14 -0.05
N THR A 16 -7.60 -5.13 0.87
CA THR A 16 -7.84 -5.29 2.31
C THR A 16 -7.04 -4.26 3.13
N TYR A 17 -7.24 -4.25 4.45
CA TYR A 17 -6.59 -3.34 5.38
C TYR A 17 -6.41 -3.98 6.76
N PRO A 18 -5.48 -3.49 7.59
CA PRO A 18 -5.29 -4.07 8.91
C PRO A 18 -6.58 -4.01 9.76
N GLY A 19 -7.01 -5.17 10.27
CA GLY A 19 -8.25 -5.33 11.05
C GLY A 19 -9.51 -5.59 10.21
N ASP A 20 -9.39 -5.67 8.89
CA ASP A 20 -10.50 -6.03 8.02
C ASP A 20 -10.97 -7.48 8.27
N ARG A 21 -12.26 -7.65 8.53
CA ARG A 21 -12.89 -8.96 8.79
C ARG A 21 -13.27 -9.69 7.50
N GLY A 22 -12.97 -9.13 6.34
CA GLY A 22 -13.42 -9.64 5.05
C GLY A 22 -14.89 -9.32 4.82
N GLY A 23 -15.48 -9.94 3.81
CA GLY A 23 -16.89 -9.75 3.46
C GLY A 23 -17.16 -9.98 1.99
N VAL A 24 -18.42 -9.80 1.59
CA VAL A 24 -18.84 -9.92 0.19
C VAL A 24 -18.85 -8.53 -0.45
N VAL A 25 -18.06 -8.34 -1.49
CA VAL A 25 -17.98 -7.11 -2.28
C VAL A 25 -18.20 -7.48 -3.74
N LEU A 26 -19.17 -6.85 -4.40
CA LEU A 26 -19.51 -7.13 -5.81
C LEU A 26 -19.69 -8.63 -6.11
N LYS A 27 -20.39 -9.35 -5.22
CA LYS A 27 -20.60 -10.82 -5.28
C LYS A 27 -19.34 -11.68 -5.18
N GLN A 28 -18.18 -11.09 -4.89
CA GLN A 28 -16.93 -11.80 -4.65
C GLN A 28 -16.62 -11.84 -3.16
N GLN A 29 -16.17 -12.99 -2.67
CA GLN A 29 -15.78 -13.17 -1.28
C GLN A 29 -14.35 -12.65 -1.07
N ARG A 30 -14.22 -11.65 -0.22
CA ARG A 30 -12.94 -11.17 0.30
C ARG A 30 -12.66 -11.83 1.65
N GLN A 31 -11.46 -12.39 1.81
CA GLN A 31 -11.03 -13.02 3.05
C GLN A 31 -10.68 -11.96 4.11
N PRO A 32 -10.72 -12.30 5.41
CA PRO A 32 -10.19 -11.44 6.47
C PRO A 32 -8.71 -11.11 6.23
N CYS A 33 -8.30 -9.91 6.64
CA CYS A 33 -6.89 -9.54 6.63
C CYS A 33 -6.13 -10.33 7.70
N PRO A 34 -4.98 -10.95 7.38
CA PRO A 34 -4.14 -11.63 8.37
C PRO A 34 -3.54 -10.65 9.38
N ILE A 35 -3.37 -9.38 8.99
CA ILE A 35 -2.93 -8.32 9.90
C ILE A 35 -4.16 -7.79 10.62
N THR A 36 -4.35 -8.21 11.88
CA THR A 36 -5.59 -7.96 12.63
C THR A 36 -5.67 -6.57 13.27
N SER A 37 -4.57 -5.82 13.30
CA SER A 37 -4.49 -4.51 13.95
C SER A 37 -3.45 -3.61 13.31
N THR A 38 -3.71 -2.30 13.29
CA THR A 38 -2.73 -1.29 12.90
C THR A 38 -1.59 -1.10 13.91
N ALA A 39 -1.69 -1.71 15.09
CA ALA A 39 -0.63 -1.67 16.11
C ALA A 39 0.48 -2.70 15.86
N VAL A 40 0.30 -3.62 14.91
CA VAL A 40 1.35 -4.57 14.53
C VAL A 40 2.51 -3.81 13.90
N LYS A 41 3.74 -4.07 14.35
CA LYS A 41 4.94 -3.34 13.93
C LYS A 41 5.45 -3.82 12.57
N ASP A 42 6.13 -2.94 11.85
CA ASP A 42 6.64 -3.18 10.49
C ASP A 42 7.46 -4.46 10.33
N PRO A 43 8.40 -4.81 11.24
CA PRO A 43 9.16 -6.05 11.14
C PRO A 43 8.32 -7.33 11.26
N VAL A 44 7.05 -7.21 11.67
CA VAL A 44 6.13 -8.34 11.83
C VAL A 44 5.18 -8.43 10.64
N TRP A 45 4.54 -7.33 10.25
CA TRP A 45 3.51 -7.39 9.20
C TRP A 45 4.07 -7.32 7.77
N ILE A 46 5.18 -6.59 7.53
CA ILE A 46 5.77 -6.47 6.17
C ILE A 46 6.17 -7.84 5.62
N PRO A 47 6.91 -8.71 6.35
CA PRO A 47 7.27 -10.03 5.84
C PRO A 47 6.04 -10.88 5.52
N GLN A 48 5.00 -10.80 6.36
CA GLN A 48 3.77 -11.58 6.18
C GLN A 48 3.02 -11.21 4.90
N VAL A 49 2.77 -9.92 4.66
CA VAL A 49 2.05 -9.49 3.45
C VAL A 49 2.91 -9.67 2.20
N THR A 50 4.24 -9.61 2.34
CA THR A 50 5.17 -9.87 1.24
C THR A 50 5.16 -11.34 0.83
N ALA A 51 5.15 -12.27 1.79
CA ALA A 51 5.01 -13.71 1.52
C ALA A 51 3.68 -14.05 0.83
N LEU A 52 2.63 -13.25 1.03
CA LEU A 52 1.34 -13.37 0.34
C LEU A 52 1.36 -12.70 -1.06
N GLY A 53 2.47 -12.10 -1.46
CA GLY A 53 2.62 -11.42 -2.74
C GLY A 53 1.80 -10.13 -2.83
N TRP A 54 1.51 -9.45 -1.72
CA TRP A 54 0.66 -8.26 -1.74
C TRP A 54 1.41 -7.00 -2.13
N LEU A 55 0.67 -6.04 -2.72
CA LEU A 55 1.14 -4.67 -2.94
C LEU A 55 0.71 -3.80 -1.76
N ILE A 56 1.67 -3.18 -1.09
CA ILE A 56 1.44 -2.33 0.07
C ILE A 56 1.10 -0.91 -0.42
N ILE A 57 -0.04 -0.36 0.02
CA ILE A 57 -0.40 1.04 -0.21
C ILE A 57 -0.33 1.79 1.12
N THR A 58 0.58 2.76 1.25
CA THR A 58 0.80 3.52 2.48
C THR A 58 0.72 5.02 2.24
N ARG A 59 0.60 5.82 3.31
CA ARG A 59 0.68 7.28 3.27
C ARG A 59 2.00 7.80 3.84
N ASP A 60 2.99 6.92 4.03
CA ASP A 60 4.22 7.36 4.66
C ASP A 60 4.99 8.29 3.71
N ALA A 61 4.76 9.59 3.87
CA ALA A 61 5.42 10.63 3.11
C ALA A 61 6.91 10.75 3.47
N LYS A 62 7.34 10.11 4.57
CA LYS A 62 8.71 10.06 5.06
C LYS A 62 9.38 8.72 4.78
N ILE A 63 8.77 7.84 3.99
CA ILE A 63 9.42 6.58 3.61
C ILE A 63 10.79 6.79 2.95
N GLN A 64 11.01 7.94 2.29
CA GLN A 64 12.31 8.33 1.73
C GLN A 64 13.35 8.70 2.79
N GLU A 65 12.91 9.15 3.95
CA GLU A 65 13.76 9.56 5.08
C GLU A 65 13.98 8.41 6.07
N HIS A 66 13.16 7.36 6.00
CA HIS A 66 13.18 6.22 6.92
C HIS A 66 13.97 5.05 6.32
N THR A 67 15.30 5.07 6.53
CA THR A 67 16.21 3.99 6.09
C THR A 67 15.77 2.60 6.55
N ALA A 68 15.13 2.49 7.72
CA ALA A 68 14.63 1.23 8.26
C ALA A 68 13.47 0.63 7.44
N GLU A 69 12.58 1.47 6.89
CA GLU A 69 11.48 1.00 6.04
C GLU A 69 11.98 0.60 4.66
N ILE A 70 12.92 1.35 4.10
CA ILE A 70 13.59 1.00 2.84
C ILE A 70 14.32 -0.34 2.98
N ALA A 71 15.07 -0.52 4.07
CA ALA A 71 15.74 -1.79 4.37
C ALA A 71 14.73 -2.92 4.54
N ALA A 72 13.62 -2.70 5.27
CA ALA A 72 12.59 -3.72 5.43
C ALA A 72 11.95 -4.12 4.09
N VAL A 73 11.70 -3.17 3.19
CA VAL A 73 11.18 -3.47 1.84
C VAL A 73 12.19 -4.28 1.04
N ARG A 74 13.45 -3.86 1.01
CA ARG A 74 14.52 -4.54 0.29
C ARG A 74 14.74 -5.95 0.83
N ASP A 75 14.96 -6.08 2.14
CA ASP A 75 15.36 -7.32 2.79
C ASP A 75 14.25 -8.38 2.76
N ASN A 76 12.98 -7.98 2.63
CA ASN A 76 11.85 -8.89 2.50
C ASN A 76 11.34 -9.08 1.07
N GLY A 77 11.84 -8.32 0.08
CA GLY A 77 11.31 -8.36 -1.28
C GLY A 77 9.95 -7.66 -1.45
N ALA A 78 9.59 -6.73 -0.57
CA ALA A 78 8.27 -6.12 -0.52
C ALA A 78 8.01 -5.19 -1.71
N ARG A 79 6.73 -5.01 -2.04
CA ARG A 79 6.27 -4.11 -3.10
C ARG A 79 5.42 -3.03 -2.48
N MET A 80 5.78 -1.77 -2.69
CA MET A 80 5.11 -0.67 -1.99
C MET A 80 4.85 0.54 -2.89
N VAL A 81 3.68 1.16 -2.70
CA VAL A 81 3.34 2.48 -3.21
C VAL A 81 3.01 3.41 -2.03
N ALA A 82 3.84 4.43 -1.85
CA ALA A 82 3.58 5.52 -0.92
C ALA A 82 2.77 6.62 -1.64
N VAL A 83 1.51 6.75 -1.25
CA VAL A 83 0.60 7.82 -1.68
C VAL A 83 0.94 9.07 -0.87
N GLY A 84 1.67 9.99 -1.49
CA GLY A 84 2.21 11.17 -0.84
C GLY A 84 1.96 12.45 -1.63
N SER A 85 1.48 13.48 -0.95
CA SER A 85 1.75 14.88 -1.28
C SER A 85 1.60 15.71 0.00
N ARG A 86 2.19 16.90 0.03
CA ARG A 86 2.02 17.87 1.15
C ARG A 86 0.54 18.19 1.40
N ASP A 87 -0.29 17.99 0.38
CA ASP A 87 -1.72 18.31 0.34
C ASP A 87 -2.62 17.08 0.55
N ALA A 88 -2.10 15.85 0.54
CA ALA A 88 -2.85 14.60 0.70
C ALA A 88 -3.25 14.31 2.17
N ARG A 89 -3.72 15.35 2.88
CA ARG A 89 -4.03 15.30 4.32
C ARG A 89 -5.34 14.56 4.59
N GLY A 90 -6.35 14.76 3.73
CA GLY A 90 -7.66 14.12 3.85
C GLY A 90 -7.78 12.77 3.14
N THR A 91 -8.84 12.01 3.47
CA THR A 91 -9.20 10.77 2.76
C THR A 91 -9.49 11.04 1.28
N PHE A 92 -10.16 12.15 0.97
CA PHE A 92 -10.51 12.50 -0.41
C PHE A 92 -9.27 12.85 -1.23
N ASP A 93 -8.32 13.60 -0.69
CA ASP A 93 -7.07 13.91 -1.38
C ASP A 93 -6.22 12.65 -1.62
N GLN A 94 -6.21 11.73 -0.66
CA GLN A 94 -5.56 10.41 -0.81
C GLN A 94 -6.25 9.59 -1.91
N LEU A 95 -7.59 9.60 -1.97
CA LEU A 95 -8.36 8.95 -3.02
C LEU A 95 -8.05 9.56 -4.38
N GLU A 96 -7.96 10.88 -4.48
CA GLU A 96 -7.62 11.58 -5.72
C GLU A 96 -6.26 11.13 -6.26
N VAL A 97 -5.21 11.13 -5.41
CA VAL A 97 -3.89 10.63 -5.81
C VAL A 97 -3.95 9.18 -6.26
N PHE A 98 -4.64 8.32 -5.48
CA PHE A 98 -4.81 6.91 -5.79
C PHE A 98 -5.50 6.70 -7.15
N MET A 99 -6.54 7.48 -7.44
CA MET A 99 -7.28 7.39 -8.69
C MET A 99 -6.51 7.96 -9.88
N CYS A 100 -5.80 9.09 -9.71
CA CYS A 100 -4.93 9.65 -10.75
C CYS A 100 -3.83 8.66 -11.15
N GLN A 101 -3.25 7.95 -10.19
CA GLN A 101 -2.18 6.98 -10.43
C GLN A 101 -2.68 5.53 -10.55
N TRP A 102 -4.01 5.32 -10.66
CA TRP A 102 -4.60 3.99 -10.63
C TRP A 102 -3.99 3.02 -11.64
N ARG A 103 -3.80 3.47 -12.89
CA ARG A 103 -3.23 2.63 -13.95
C ARG A 103 -1.77 2.27 -13.69
N ALA A 104 -0.99 3.17 -13.11
CA ALA A 104 0.39 2.89 -12.71
C ALA A 104 0.44 1.90 -11.53
N ILE A 105 -0.44 2.08 -10.53
CA ILE A 105 -0.59 1.14 -9.42
C ILE A 105 -0.97 -0.25 -9.94
N GLN A 106 -1.91 -0.34 -10.88
CA GLN A 106 -2.29 -1.62 -11.48
C GLN A 106 -1.12 -2.27 -12.22
N ALA A 107 -0.37 -1.52 -13.03
CA ALA A 107 0.80 -2.04 -13.74
C ALA A 107 1.86 -2.59 -12.75
N SER A 108 2.03 -1.94 -11.60
CA SER A 108 2.98 -2.40 -10.58
C SER A 108 2.60 -3.74 -9.92
N LEU A 109 1.36 -4.21 -10.06
CA LEU A 109 0.97 -5.55 -9.58
C LEU A 109 1.69 -6.67 -10.35
N ASP A 110 2.06 -6.41 -11.61
CA ASP A 110 2.75 -7.35 -12.49
C ASP A 110 4.29 -7.23 -12.39
N GLU A 111 4.79 -6.20 -11.68
CA GLU A 111 6.22 -6.00 -11.45
C GLU A 111 6.75 -6.92 -10.34
N SER A 112 7.95 -7.47 -10.57
CA SER A 112 8.70 -8.19 -9.55
C SER A 112 9.31 -7.19 -8.57
N GLY A 113 9.16 -7.44 -7.27
CA GLY A 113 9.79 -6.65 -6.22
C GLY A 113 11.27 -7.00 -5.99
N PRO A 114 11.96 -6.29 -5.08
CA PRO A 114 11.43 -5.21 -4.25
C PRO A 114 11.35 -3.87 -4.98
N PHE A 115 10.34 -3.07 -4.65
CA PHE A 115 10.26 -1.68 -5.10
C PHE A 115 9.50 -0.79 -4.11
N ILE A 116 9.80 0.50 -4.15
CA ILE A 116 8.96 1.54 -3.57
C ILE A 116 8.70 2.60 -4.63
N TYR A 117 7.42 2.86 -4.91
CA TYR A 117 6.98 4.00 -5.71
C TYR A 117 6.43 5.10 -4.81
N VAL A 118 6.73 6.36 -5.15
CA VAL A 118 5.98 7.51 -4.61
C VAL A 118 4.99 7.99 -5.65
N ALA A 119 3.73 8.00 -5.25
CA ALA A 119 2.61 8.48 -6.03
C ALA A 119 2.15 9.85 -5.52
N THR A 120 2.12 10.83 -6.41
CA THR A 120 1.45 12.12 -6.24
C THR A 120 0.33 12.24 -7.28
N ARG A 121 -0.43 13.34 -7.30
CA ARG A 121 -1.46 13.55 -8.34
C ARG A 121 -0.91 13.45 -9.76
N THR A 122 0.35 13.84 -9.97
CA THR A 122 0.95 13.98 -11.31
C THR A 122 2.18 13.12 -11.53
N THR A 123 2.73 12.49 -10.50
CA THR A 123 3.95 11.69 -10.61
C THR A 123 3.80 10.34 -9.97
N PHE A 124 4.42 9.34 -10.59
CA PHE A 124 4.58 7.99 -10.06
C PHE A 124 6.03 7.61 -10.32
N ARG A 125 6.88 7.73 -9.30
CA ARG A 125 8.33 7.61 -9.47
C ARG A 125 8.92 6.58 -8.51
N PRO A 126 9.91 5.79 -8.97
CA PRO A 126 10.59 4.86 -8.08
C PRO A 126 11.45 5.62 -7.06
N ILE A 127 11.68 4.98 -5.92
CA ILE A 127 12.73 5.32 -4.96
C ILE A 127 13.87 4.31 -5.14
N ASP A 128 15.10 4.82 -5.12
CA ASP A 128 16.28 3.97 -5.05
C ASP A 128 16.37 3.32 -3.66
N LEU A 129 16.40 1.99 -3.62
CA LEU A 129 16.47 1.23 -2.37
C LEU A 129 17.91 1.10 -1.84
N GLY A 130 18.90 1.56 -2.61
CA GLY A 130 20.30 1.36 -2.32
C GLY A 130 20.74 -0.12 -2.43
N PRO A 131 22.03 -0.38 -2.21
CA PRO A 131 22.60 -1.73 -2.22
C PRO A 131 22.21 -2.57 -1.01
#